data_AF-A0A1T5D5Y9-F1
#
_entry.id   AF-A0A1T5D5Y9-F1
#
_cell.length_a   1.000
_cell.length_b   1.000
_cell.length_c   1.000
_cell.angle_alpha   90.00
_cell.angle_beta   90.00
_cell.angle_gamma   90.00
#
_symmetry.space_group_name_H-M   'P 1'
#
loop_
_entity.id
_entity.type
_entity.pdbx_description
1 polymer ?
#
loop_
_entity_poly.entity_id
_entity_poly.type
_entity_poly.pdbx_seq_one_letter_code
_entity_poly.pdbx_strand_id
1 'polypeptide(L)'
;MFMHNKRLQYTVRVSEPNPALASLLLEQFGGPDGELAAAMRYFTQGLAEDDPGRKDRITTIATSIATRITIVARAMRPPKIDRKAAVPALLIFAKSNCMAAP
;
A
#
# COMPACT_ATOMS: atom_id res chain seq x y z
N MET A 1 -21.02 -10.34 0.35
CA MET A 1 -19.94 -11.34 0.50
C MET A 1 -18.70 -10.82 -0.21
N PHE A 2 -17.50 -11.01 0.36
CA PHE A 2 -16.24 -10.59 -0.26
C PHE A 2 -15.45 -11.79 -0.77
N MET A 3 -14.71 -11.59 -1.86
CA MET A 3 -13.70 -12.53 -2.36
C MET A 3 -12.36 -11.82 -2.46
N HIS A 4 -11.28 -12.47 -2.01
CA HIS A 4 -9.94 -11.90 -2.08
C HIS A 4 -9.14 -12.58 -3.19
N ASN A 5 -8.63 -11.77 -4.14
CA ASN A 5 -7.67 -12.21 -5.14
C ASN A 5 -6.26 -11.74 -4.73
N LYS A 6 -5.27 -12.64 -4.77
CA LYS A 6 -3.86 -12.30 -4.46
C LYS A 6 -3.21 -11.38 -5.49
N ARG A 7 -3.79 -11.26 -6.69
CA ARG A 7 -3.31 -10.35 -7.73
C ARG A 7 -3.73 -8.91 -7.39
N LEU A 8 -2.77 -8.01 -7.43
CA LEU A 8 -3.02 -6.57 -7.24
C LEU A 8 -3.77 -6.00 -8.45
N GLN A 9 -4.64 -5.03 -8.20
CA GLN A 9 -5.31 -4.27 -9.27
C GLN A 9 -4.31 -3.49 -10.12
N TYR A 10 -3.23 -3.00 -9.51
CA TYR A 10 -2.09 -2.38 -10.19
C TYR A 10 -0.77 -2.97 -9.71
N THR A 11 0.15 -3.18 -10.65
CA THR A 11 1.49 -3.70 -10.34
C THR A 11 2.34 -2.60 -9.73
N VAL A 12 2.71 -2.78 -8.46
CA VAL A 12 3.63 -1.89 -7.75
C VAL A 12 5.06 -2.42 -7.89
N ARG A 13 5.99 -1.55 -8.31
CA ARG A 13 7.43 -1.83 -8.36
C ARG A 13 8.16 -0.84 -7.45
N VAL A 14 8.97 -1.36 -6.53
CA VAL A 14 9.79 -0.57 -5.59
C VAL A 14 11.25 -0.89 -5.91
N SER A 15 12.02 0.13 -6.31
CA SER A 15 13.45 0.00 -6.62
C SER A 15 14.28 -0.11 -5.35
N GLU A 16 14.08 0.82 -4.42
CA GLU A 16 14.84 0.94 -3.18
C GLU A 16 13.92 1.26 -1.98
N PRO A 17 14.27 0.81 -0.76
CA PRO A 17 13.54 1.22 0.44
C PRO A 17 13.69 2.73 0.71
N ASN A 18 12.59 3.44 0.88
CA ASN A 18 12.57 4.84 1.31
C ASN A 18 11.65 5.02 2.53
N PRO A 19 12.19 5.17 3.76
CA PRO A 19 11.40 5.24 4.98
C PRO A 19 10.59 6.54 5.09
N ALA A 20 11.07 7.66 4.55
CA ALA A 20 10.34 8.93 4.58
C ALA A 20 9.08 8.85 3.71
N LEU A 21 9.18 8.25 2.52
CA LEU A 21 8.02 7.97 1.68
C LEU A 21 7.07 6.96 2.33
N ALA A 22 7.60 5.94 3.00
CA ALA A 22 6.78 4.96 3.72
C ALA A 22 5.95 5.61 4.83
N SER A 23 6.50 6.60 5.56
CA SER A 23 5.75 7.37 6.56
C SER A 23 4.58 8.14 5.95
N LEU A 24 4.75 8.75 4.77
CA LEU A 24 3.64 9.41 4.06
C LEU A 24 2.60 8.40 3.55
N LEU A 25 3.04 7.22 3.11
CA LEU A 25 2.12 6.15 2.69
C LEU A 25 1.34 5.53 3.86
N LEU A 26 1.86 5.57 5.08
CA LEU A 26 1.10 5.18 6.28
C LEU A 26 -0.08 6.11 6.53
N GLU A 27 0.11 7.41 6.31
CA GLU A 27 -0.98 8.39 6.37
C GLU A 27 -2.03 8.10 5.30
N GLN A 28 -1.61 7.82 4.07
CA GLN A 28 -2.54 7.42 3.00
C GLN A 28 -3.26 6.08 3.28
N PHE A 29 -2.60 5.17 4.00
CA PHE A 29 -3.17 3.87 4.35
C PHE A 29 -4.24 4.01 5.46
N GLY A 30 -3.87 4.62 6.59
CA GLY A 30 -4.64 4.56 7.83
C GLY A 30 -4.88 5.91 8.53
N GLY A 31 -4.48 7.03 7.91
CA GLY A 31 -4.80 8.36 8.39
C GLY A 31 -6.30 8.67 8.34
N PRO A 32 -6.76 9.75 8.99
CA PRO A 32 -8.17 10.17 9.01
C PRO A 32 -8.80 10.32 7.62
N ASP A 33 -8.01 10.80 6.65
CA ASP A 33 -8.41 10.95 5.24
C ASP A 33 -7.83 9.87 4.34
N GLY A 34 -7.22 8.83 4.92
CA GLY A 34 -6.65 7.70 4.22
C GLY A 34 -7.69 6.80 3.55
N GLU A 35 -7.20 5.89 2.72
CA GLU A 35 -8.03 5.00 1.91
C GLU A 35 -8.85 4.03 2.76
N LEU A 36 -8.32 3.59 3.92
CA LEU A 36 -9.08 2.76 4.85
C LEU A 36 -10.30 3.51 5.42
N ALA A 37 -10.10 4.75 5.86
CA ALA A 37 -11.18 5.58 6.38
C ALA A 37 -12.23 5.85 5.30
N ALA A 38 -11.81 6.18 4.08
CA ALA A 38 -12.71 6.38 2.95
C ALA A 38 -13.49 5.12 2.57
N ALA A 39 -12.83 3.95 2.50
CA ALA A 39 -13.50 2.68 2.21
C ALA A 39 -14.59 2.37 3.25
N MET A 40 -14.29 2.54 4.54
CA MET A 40 -15.26 2.28 5.61
C MET A 40 -16.45 3.24 5.57
N ARG A 41 -16.23 4.53 5.24
CA ARG A 41 -17.33 5.50 5.05
C ARG A 41 -18.26 5.06 3.91
N TYR A 42 -17.73 4.69 2.75
CA TYR A 42 -18.57 4.24 1.65
C TYR A 42 -19.22 2.88 1.91
N PHE A 43 -18.59 1.96 2.64
CA PHE A 43 -19.25 0.71 3.03
C PHE A 43 -20.43 0.93 3.97
N THR A 44 -20.25 1.74 5.00
CA THR A 44 -21.34 2.04 5.96
C THR A 44 -22.50 2.77 5.26
N GLN A 45 -22.20 3.69 4.34
CA GLN A 45 -23.22 4.31 3.49
C GLN A 45 -23.93 3.30 2.59
N GLY A 46 -23.20 2.41 1.90
CA GLY A 46 -23.79 1.41 1.02
C GLY A 46 -24.66 0.39 1.77
N LEU A 47 -24.31 0.04 3.01
CA LEU A 47 -25.14 -0.83 3.85
C LEU A 47 -26.46 -0.17 4.26
N ALA A 48 -26.44 1.14 4.49
CA ALA A 48 -27.60 1.93 4.89
C ALA A 48 -28.44 2.46 3.71
N GLU A 49 -28.03 2.21 2.46
CA GLU A 49 -28.75 2.66 1.27
C GLU A 49 -29.84 1.65 0.86
N ASP A 50 -31.00 2.20 0.53
CA ASP A 50 -32.22 1.47 0.14
C ASP A 50 -32.40 1.45 -1.38
N ASP A 51 -31.92 2.48 -2.09
CA ASP A 51 -31.95 2.55 -3.55
C ASP A 51 -30.97 1.52 -4.15
N PRO A 52 -31.45 0.51 -4.90
CA PRO A 52 -30.59 -0.56 -5.40
C PRO A 52 -29.48 -0.07 -6.34
N GLY A 53 -29.75 0.93 -7.19
CA GLY A 53 -28.78 1.46 -8.14
C GLY A 53 -27.71 2.29 -7.46
N ARG A 54 -28.09 3.09 -6.46
CA ARG A 54 -27.15 3.89 -5.67
C ARG A 54 -26.30 2.99 -4.76
N LYS A 55 -26.92 1.99 -4.15
CA LYS A 55 -26.25 0.98 -3.34
C LYS A 55 -25.18 0.23 -4.12
N ASP A 56 -25.49 -0.22 -5.33
CA ASP A 56 -24.54 -0.90 -6.20
C ASP A 56 -23.33 -0.01 -6.52
N ARG A 57 -23.59 1.24 -6.91
CA ARG A 57 -22.54 2.22 -7.21
C ARG A 57 -21.65 2.51 -6.00
N ILE A 58 -22.25 2.76 -4.84
CA ILE A 58 -21.51 3.07 -3.60
C ILE A 58 -20.68 1.87 -3.16
N THR A 59 -21.25 0.65 -3.20
CA THR A 59 -20.55 -0.57 -2.81
C THR A 59 -19.40 -0.89 -3.77
N THR A 60 -19.57 -0.60 -5.06
CA THR A 60 -18.50 -0.71 -6.07
C THR A 60 -17.36 0.27 -5.80
N ILE A 61 -17.68 1.53 -5.47
CA ILE A 61 -16.68 2.55 -5.07
C ILE A 61 -15.93 2.10 -3.81
N ALA A 62 -16.65 1.66 -2.77
CA ALA A 62 -16.06 1.18 -1.52
C ALA A 62 -15.09 0.02 -1.77
N THR A 63 -15.47 -0.93 -2.62
CA THR A 63 -14.64 -2.09 -2.99
C THR A 63 -13.39 -1.69 -3.78
N SER A 64 -13.51 -0.71 -4.68
CA SER A 64 -12.35 -0.16 -5.39
C SER A 64 -11.36 0.50 -4.44
N ILE A 65 -11.83 1.34 -3.51
CA ILE A 65 -10.97 2.01 -2.53
C ILE A 65 -10.32 0.98 -1.61
N ALA A 66 -11.06 -0.05 -1.17
CA ALA A 66 -10.51 -1.13 -0.36
C ALA A 66 -9.37 -1.89 -1.07
N THR A 67 -9.42 -1.97 -2.40
CA THR A 67 -8.33 -2.58 -3.19
C THR A 67 -7.08 -1.68 -3.23
N ARG A 68 -7.23 -0.35 -3.21
CA ARG A 68 -6.09 0.59 -3.19
C ARG A 68 -5.24 0.47 -1.92
N ILE A 69 -5.88 0.15 -0.79
CA ILE A 69 -5.20 -0.11 0.49
C ILE A 69 -4.13 -1.23 0.32
N THR A 70 -4.41 -2.25 -0.50
CA THR A 70 -3.46 -3.33 -0.80
C THR A 70 -2.27 -2.87 -1.66
N ILE A 71 -2.48 -1.87 -2.52
CA ILE A 71 -1.44 -1.25 -3.36
C ILE A 71 -0.52 -0.40 -2.48
N VAL A 72 -1.08 0.43 -1.60
CA VAL A 72 -0.32 1.24 -0.64
C VAL A 72 0.49 0.35 0.29
N ALA A 73 -0.11 -0.71 0.84
CA ALA A 73 0.61 -1.71 1.64
C ALA A 73 1.73 -2.42 0.87
N ARG A 74 1.53 -2.70 -0.43
CA ARG A 74 2.57 -3.30 -1.26
C ARG A 74 3.77 -2.37 -1.45
N ALA A 75 3.53 -1.07 -1.60
CA ALA A 75 4.55 -0.04 -1.83
C ALA A 75 5.42 0.20 -0.60
N MET A 76 4.87 0.08 0.61
CA MET A 76 5.64 0.20 1.86
C MET A 76 6.55 -1.02 2.13
N ARG A 77 6.30 -2.15 1.47
CA ARG A 77 7.08 -3.37 1.70
C ARG A 77 8.42 -3.29 0.96
N PRO A 78 9.56 -3.56 1.62
CA PRO A 78 10.84 -3.60 0.92
C PRO A 78 10.79 -4.61 -0.25
N PRO A 79 11.55 -4.38 -1.33
CA PRO A 79 11.65 -5.35 -2.40
C PRO A 79 12.04 -6.70 -1.81
N LYS A 80 11.43 -7.78 -2.32
CA LYS A 80 11.86 -9.13 -1.91
C LYS A 80 13.30 -9.27 -2.37
N ILE A 81 14.25 -9.16 -1.44
CA ILE A 81 15.61 -9.64 -1.65
C ILE A 81 15.43 -11.12 -1.97
N ASP A 82 15.72 -11.51 -3.22
CA ASP A 82 15.80 -12.91 -3.55
C ASP A 82 16.86 -13.53 -2.64
N ARG A 83 16.44 -14.42 -1.74
CA ARG A 83 17.32 -15.07 -0.77
C ARG A 83 18.40 -15.92 -1.45
N LYS A 84 18.31 -16.16 -2.77
CA LYS A 84 19.39 -16.78 -3.57
C LYS A 84 20.52 -15.82 -3.97
N ALA A 85 20.38 -14.52 -3.74
CA ALA A 85 21.44 -13.52 -3.93
C ALA A 85 22.03 -13.02 -2.59
N ALA A 86 21.86 -13.79 -1.50
CA ALA A 86 22.41 -13.47 -0.19
C ALA A 86 23.87 -13.94 -0.03
N VAL A 87 24.75 -13.55 -0.95
CA VAL A 87 26.22 -13.60 -0.80
C VAL A 87 26.80 -12.55 -1.77
N PRO A 88 27.56 -11.49 -1.39
CA PRO A 88 27.77 -10.80 -0.12
C PRO A 88 27.58 -9.26 -0.30
N ALA A 89 26.45 -8.68 0.11
CA ALA A 89 26.24 -7.22 0.08
C ALA A 89 26.60 -6.50 1.41
N LEU A 90 27.16 -7.24 2.38
CA LEU A 90 27.54 -6.71 3.70
C LEU A 90 28.96 -6.10 3.74
N LEU A 91 29.71 -6.09 2.62
CA LEU A 91 31.09 -5.60 2.57
C LEU A 91 31.28 -4.28 1.78
N ILE A 92 30.23 -3.75 1.14
CA ILE A 92 30.35 -2.57 0.25
C ILE A 92 29.86 -1.27 0.92
N PHE A 93 28.93 -1.33 1.88
CA PHE A 93 28.37 -0.11 2.50
C PHE A 93 29.21 0.45 3.67
N ALA A 94 30.13 -0.33 4.25
CA ALA A 94 30.97 0.12 5.36
C ALA A 94 32.22 0.93 4.92
N LYS A 95 32.51 1.02 3.62
CA LYS A 95 33.72 1.71 3.12
C LYS A 95 33.50 3.07 2.47
N SER A 96 32.26 3.44 2.12
CA SER A 96 32.02 4.69 1.39
C SER A 96 31.57 5.89 2.25
N ASN A 97 31.28 5.72 3.55
CA ASN A 97 30.82 6.83 4.41
C ASN A 97 31.82 7.29 5.49
N CYS A 98 33.08 6.85 5.45
CA CYS A 98 34.14 7.38 6.33
C CYS A 98 35.11 8.36 5.64
N MET A 99 34.92 8.72 4.37
CA MET A 99 35.82 9.64 3.64
C MET A 99 35.03 10.61 2.74
N ALA A 100 34.21 11.48 3.34
CA ALA A 100 33.74 12.75 2.75
C ALA A 100 32.88 13.47 3.81
N ALA A 101 33.51 14.03 4.84
CA ALA A 101 33.92 15.45 4.92
C ALA A 101 32.80 16.33 5.54
N PRO A 102 33.12 17.51 6.11
CA PRO A 102 34.42 18.06 6.49
C PRO A 102 34.78 17.89 7.97
#